data_AF-A0A0Z8VXB0-F1
#
_entry.id   AF-A0A0Z8VXB0-F1
#
_cell.length_a   1.000
_cell.length_b   1.000
_cell.length_c   1.000
_cell.angle_alpha   90.00
_cell.angle_beta   90.00
_cell.angle_gamma   90.00
#
_symmetry.space_group_name_H-M   'P 1'
#
loop_
_entity.id
_entity.type
_entity.pdbx_description
1 polymer ?
#
loop_
_entity_poly.entity_id
_entity_poly.type
_entity_poly.pdbx_seq_one_letter_code
_entity_poly.pdbx_strand_id
1 'polypeptide(L)'
;MELVYMDGRKEPYTLSSIVAECAEVNHRHIKNLLNKHRKDFEQFGKVLFKNAPSTSGQKVRDYILNEQQATLLITYLKNTELVRTFKKNLVKAFFEMRDEVAEFRYQRALEKPKRKALHEAIETWQEAPKHAHSTVTNLLLKGTTGMNKRQLVAHRGGHNGIDSPTSQELIRYQALEDIAIAMINLGMTYQDIKNMVFRPLKNAPQGA
;
A
#
# COMPACT_ATOMS: atom_id res chain seq x y z
N MET A 1 -16.28 2.58 2.88
CA MET A 1 -15.78 2.46 1.50
C MET A 1 -14.46 3.20 1.41
N GLU A 2 -13.46 2.63 0.76
CA GLU A 2 -12.17 3.29 0.52
C GLU A 2 -12.30 4.25 -0.68
N LEU A 3 -11.84 5.50 -0.53
CA LEU A 3 -12.03 6.54 -1.55
C LEU A 3 -10.88 6.59 -2.56
N VAL A 4 -9.68 6.23 -2.13
CA VAL A 4 -8.43 6.36 -2.88
C VAL A 4 -7.67 5.06 -2.69
N TYR A 5 -7.13 4.54 -3.80
CA TYR A 5 -6.35 3.31 -3.86
C TYR A 5 -4.94 3.63 -4.33
N MET A 6 -4.03 2.70 -4.09
CA MET A 6 -2.67 2.77 -4.58
C MET A 6 -2.48 1.89 -5.80
N ASP A 7 -1.88 2.42 -6.87
CA ASP A 7 -1.50 1.60 -8.01
C ASP A 7 -0.17 0.85 -7.76
N GLY A 8 0.25 0.03 -8.73
CA GLY A 8 1.50 -0.73 -8.66
C GLY A 8 2.78 0.12 -8.68
N ARG A 9 2.67 1.42 -8.97
CA ARG A 9 3.76 2.41 -8.98
C ARG A 9 3.79 3.26 -7.70
N LYS A 10 2.90 2.97 -6.74
CA LYS A 10 2.69 3.77 -5.53
C LYS A 10 2.20 5.19 -5.86
N GLU A 11 1.32 5.30 -6.84
CA GLU A 11 0.59 6.53 -7.15
C GLU A 11 -0.88 6.39 -6.72
N PRO A 12 -1.42 7.36 -5.94
CA PRO A 12 -2.79 7.31 -5.48
C PRO A 12 -3.76 7.64 -6.63
N TYR A 13 -4.86 6.89 -6.70
CA TYR A 13 -5.92 7.11 -7.67
C TYR A 13 -7.30 6.81 -7.07
N THR A 14 -8.35 7.37 -7.68
CA THR A 14 -9.74 7.00 -7.41
C THR A 14 -10.42 6.52 -8.69
N LEU A 15 -11.62 5.98 -8.55
CA LEU A 15 -12.43 5.49 -9.66
C LEU A 15 -13.63 6.40 -9.89
N SER A 16 -14.00 6.58 -11.15
CA SER A 16 -15.19 7.35 -11.50
C SER A 16 -16.48 6.79 -10.90
N SER A 17 -16.55 5.48 -10.69
CA SER A 17 -17.65 4.80 -9.99
C SER A 17 -17.78 5.24 -8.54
N ILE A 18 -16.66 5.34 -7.82
CA ILE A 18 -16.61 5.77 -6.41
C ILE A 18 -17.00 7.24 -6.29
N VAL A 19 -16.48 8.09 -7.18
CA VAL A 19 -16.88 9.51 -7.23
C VAL A 19 -18.39 9.63 -7.48
N ALA A 20 -18.94 8.85 -8.40
CA ALA A 20 -20.36 8.87 -8.71
C ALA A 20 -21.22 8.44 -7.52
N GLU A 21 -20.83 7.36 -6.84
CA GLU A 21 -21.52 6.83 -5.66
C GLU A 21 -21.47 7.82 -4.49
N CYS A 22 -20.29 8.31 -4.13
CA CYS A 22 -20.11 9.20 -2.97
C CYS A 22 -20.69 10.61 -3.19
N ALA A 23 -20.80 11.06 -4.43
CA ALA A 23 -21.44 12.32 -4.77
C ALA A 23 -22.94 12.18 -5.10
N GLU A 24 -23.49 10.96 -5.05
CA GLU A 24 -24.87 10.62 -5.46
C GLU A 24 -25.24 11.18 -6.84
N VAL A 25 -24.30 11.09 -7.78
CA VAL A 25 -24.52 11.50 -9.17
C VAL A 25 -24.50 10.29 -10.09
N ASN A 26 -25.30 10.34 -11.14
CA ASN A 26 -25.29 9.27 -12.14
C ASN A 26 -23.90 9.12 -12.77
N HIS A 27 -23.36 7.90 -12.83
CA HIS A 27 -22.04 7.65 -13.43
C HIS A 27 -21.92 8.15 -14.89
N ARG A 28 -23.03 8.14 -15.65
CA ARG A 28 -23.11 8.76 -16.99
C ARG A 28 -22.79 10.25 -16.97
N HIS A 29 -23.20 10.98 -15.92
CA HIS A 29 -22.87 12.39 -15.76
C HIS A 29 -21.36 12.58 -15.61
N ILE A 30 -20.69 11.78 -14.76
CA ILE A 30 -19.24 11.80 -14.60
C ILE A 30 -18.53 11.51 -15.92
N LYS A 31 -18.97 10.47 -16.65
CA LYS A 31 -18.42 10.14 -17.96
C LYS A 31 -18.57 11.28 -18.97
N ASN A 32 -19.71 11.97 -18.97
CA ASN A 32 -19.93 13.12 -19.84
C ASN A 32 -18.97 14.27 -19.51
N LEU A 33 -18.75 14.57 -18.23
CA LEU A 33 -17.77 15.58 -17.79
C LEU A 33 -16.35 15.21 -18.26
N LEU A 34 -15.92 13.97 -18.03
CA LEU A 34 -14.60 13.49 -18.44
C LEU A 34 -14.38 13.54 -19.95
N ASN A 35 -15.40 13.24 -20.76
CA ASN A 35 -15.29 13.31 -22.22
C ASN A 35 -15.35 14.75 -22.73
N LYS A 36 -16.22 15.58 -22.15
CA LYS A 36 -16.37 17.00 -22.54
C LYS A 36 -15.11 17.80 -22.26
N HIS A 37 -14.51 17.59 -21.09
CA HIS A 37 -13.31 18.31 -20.63
C HIS A 37 -12.04 17.45 -20.75
N ARG A 38 -12.02 16.48 -21.67
CA ARG A 38 -10.93 15.51 -21.81
C ARG A 38 -9.56 16.16 -21.94
N LYS A 39 -9.46 17.25 -22.73
CA LYS A 39 -8.20 17.98 -22.91
C LYS A 39 -7.64 18.52 -21.59
N ASP A 40 -8.50 19.03 -20.71
CA ASP A 40 -8.11 19.60 -19.42
C ASP A 40 -7.63 18.49 -18.47
N PHE A 41 -8.32 17.36 -18.43
CA PHE A 41 -7.88 16.18 -17.67
C PHE A 41 -6.57 15.60 -18.19
N GLU A 42 -6.35 15.64 -19.51
CA GLU A 42 -5.14 15.13 -20.15
C GLU A 42 -3.90 15.99 -19.89
N GLN A 43 -4.05 17.24 -19.43
CA GLN A 43 -2.94 18.05 -18.93
C GLN A 43 -2.29 17.44 -17.68
N PHE A 44 -3.06 16.67 -16.90
CA PHE A 44 -2.59 15.99 -15.69
C PHE A 44 -2.24 14.51 -15.92
N GLY A 45 -2.08 14.12 -17.19
CA GLY A 45 -1.77 12.74 -17.58
C GLY A 45 -2.92 12.06 -18.34
N LYS A 46 -2.62 10.92 -18.95
CA LYS A 46 -3.58 10.21 -19.82
C LYS A 46 -4.81 9.75 -19.05
N VAL A 47 -6.01 10.01 -19.59
CA VAL A 47 -7.26 9.50 -19.01
C VAL A 47 -7.42 8.01 -19.33
N LEU A 48 -7.20 7.18 -18.32
CA LEU A 48 -7.28 5.72 -18.39
C LEU A 48 -8.64 5.20 -17.91
N PHE A 49 -9.00 3.98 -18.30
CA PHE A 49 -10.20 3.29 -17.82
C PHE A 49 -10.01 1.79 -17.84
N LYS A 50 -10.77 1.09 -17.00
CA LYS A 50 -10.96 -0.37 -17.05
C LYS A 50 -12.40 -0.69 -17.45
N ASN A 51 -12.59 -1.86 -18.05
CA ASN A 51 -13.93 -2.38 -18.32
C ASN A 51 -14.47 -3.00 -17.04
N ALA A 52 -15.60 -2.51 -16.55
CA ALA A 52 -16.35 -3.06 -15.43
C ALA A 52 -17.67 -3.67 -15.92
N PRO A 53 -18.11 -4.81 -15.36
CA PRO A 53 -19.44 -5.35 -15.63
C PRO A 53 -20.52 -4.42 -15.07
N SER A 54 -21.60 -4.21 -15.80
CA SER A 54 -22.82 -3.58 -15.29
C SER A 54 -23.84 -4.62 -14.84
N THR A 55 -24.85 -4.18 -14.09
CA THR A 55 -26.03 -4.99 -13.71
C THR A 55 -26.76 -5.58 -14.92
N SER A 56 -26.65 -4.94 -16.09
CA SER A 56 -27.23 -5.40 -17.37
C SER A 56 -26.30 -6.32 -18.17
N GLY A 57 -25.13 -6.69 -17.65
CA GLY A 57 -24.13 -7.52 -18.34
C GLY A 57 -23.31 -6.77 -19.41
N GLN A 58 -23.52 -5.47 -19.59
CA GLN A 58 -22.75 -4.65 -20.52
C GLN A 58 -21.42 -4.20 -19.91
N LYS A 59 -20.40 -4.03 -20.75
CA LYS A 59 -19.11 -3.46 -20.32
C LYS A 59 -19.22 -1.95 -20.21
N VAL A 60 -19.06 -1.42 -19.00
CA VAL A 60 -19.01 0.02 -18.72
C VAL A 60 -17.55 0.43 -18.48
N ARG A 61 -17.16 1.61 -18.98
CA ARG A 61 -15.83 2.17 -18.72
C ARG A 61 -15.84 2.80 -17.34
N ASP A 62 -15.03 2.26 -16.43
CA ASP A 62 -14.73 2.89 -15.15
C ASP A 62 -13.36 3.57 -15.24
N TYR A 63 -13.37 4.89 -15.20
CA TYR A 63 -12.18 5.72 -15.38
C TYR A 63 -11.32 5.70 -14.12
N ILE A 64 -10.01 5.65 -14.33
CA ILE A 64 -8.98 5.70 -13.29
C ILE A 64 -8.47 7.14 -13.27
N LEU A 65 -8.64 7.82 -12.13
CA LEU A 65 -8.34 9.23 -11.98
C LEU A 65 -7.23 9.39 -10.94
N ASN A 66 -6.10 9.99 -11.35
CA ASN A 66 -5.08 10.40 -10.38
C ASN A 66 -5.58 11.57 -9.51
N GLU A 67 -4.80 11.97 -8.51
CA GLU A 67 -5.16 13.05 -7.57
C GLU A 67 -5.60 14.34 -8.28
N GLN A 68 -4.84 14.81 -9.27
CA GLN A 68 -5.11 16.07 -9.96
C GLN A 68 -6.37 15.98 -10.84
N GLN A 69 -6.55 14.86 -11.55
CA GLN A 69 -7.75 14.60 -12.33
C GLN A 69 -8.99 14.49 -11.44
N ALA A 70 -8.90 13.78 -10.31
CA ALA A 70 -10.00 13.68 -9.36
C ALA A 70 -10.36 15.05 -8.76
N THR A 71 -9.35 15.84 -8.42
CA THR A 71 -9.49 17.21 -7.91
C THR A 71 -10.15 18.12 -8.93
N LEU A 72 -9.76 18.07 -10.21
CA LEU A 72 -10.44 18.82 -11.27
C LEU A 72 -11.90 18.35 -11.42
N LEU A 73 -12.14 17.03 -11.44
CA LEU A 73 -13.48 16.47 -11.62
C LEU A 73 -14.45 16.99 -10.55
N ILE A 74 -14.03 17.01 -9.29
CA ILE A 74 -14.90 17.49 -8.20
C ILE A 74 -15.23 18.99 -8.33
N THR A 75 -14.41 19.81 -8.99
CA THR A 75 -14.76 21.23 -9.23
C THR A 75 -15.97 21.40 -10.15
N TYR A 76 -16.23 20.43 -11.03
CA TYR A 76 -17.40 20.45 -11.93
C TYR A 76 -18.69 19.97 -11.25
N LEU A 77 -18.59 19.39 -10.05
CA LEU A 77 -19.75 18.92 -9.29
C LEU A 77 -20.38 20.04 -8.45
N LYS A 78 -21.72 20.07 -8.41
CA LYS A 78 -22.50 21.02 -7.61
C LYS A 78 -22.12 20.95 -6.12
N ASN A 79 -22.12 22.09 -5.43
CA ASN A 79 -21.77 22.19 -4.01
C ASN A 79 -22.97 21.92 -3.08
N THR A 80 -23.63 20.76 -3.23
CA THR A 80 -24.58 20.30 -2.20
C THR A 80 -23.83 19.96 -0.91
N GLU A 81 -24.52 19.92 0.23
CA GLU A 81 -23.91 19.59 1.52
C GLU A 81 -23.21 18.22 1.48
N LEU A 82 -23.87 17.21 0.91
CA LEU A 82 -23.32 15.88 0.68
C LEU A 82 -22.02 15.95 -0.13
N VAL A 83 -22.04 16.64 -1.28
CA VAL A 83 -20.87 16.73 -2.17
C VAL A 83 -19.73 17.51 -1.49
N ARG A 84 -20.02 18.52 -0.66
CA ARG A 84 -18.99 19.22 0.12
C ARG A 84 -18.31 18.30 1.13
N THR A 85 -19.07 17.43 1.79
CA THR A 85 -18.51 16.42 2.70
C THR A 85 -17.66 15.41 1.95
N PHE A 86 -18.14 14.90 0.82
CA PHE A 86 -17.35 14.03 -0.05
C PHE A 86 -16.05 14.69 -0.51
N LYS A 87 -16.08 15.95 -0.98
CA LYS A 87 -14.89 16.71 -1.40
C LYS A 87 -13.84 16.78 -0.28
N LYS A 88 -14.24 17.09 0.96
CA LYS A 88 -13.34 17.13 2.12
C LYS A 88 -12.70 15.75 2.37
N ASN A 89 -13.51 14.69 2.33
CA ASN A 89 -13.03 13.33 2.58
C ASN A 89 -12.09 12.84 1.46
N LEU A 90 -12.38 13.17 0.20
CA LEU A 90 -11.54 12.81 -0.93
C LEU A 90 -10.17 13.51 -0.85
N VAL A 91 -10.16 14.81 -0.56
CA VAL A 91 -8.91 15.57 -0.35
C VAL A 91 -8.11 14.97 0.79
N LYS A 92 -8.74 14.71 1.94
CA LYS A 92 -8.08 14.08 3.08
C LYS A 92 -7.48 12.71 2.71
N ALA A 93 -8.24 11.87 2.01
CA ALA A 93 -7.79 10.54 1.59
C ALA A 93 -6.59 10.59 0.62
N PHE A 94 -6.55 11.54 -0.32
CA PHE A 94 -5.39 11.71 -1.19
C PHE A 94 -4.14 12.16 -0.41
N PHE A 95 -4.30 13.10 0.52
CA PHE A 95 -3.19 13.56 1.36
C PHE A 95 -2.65 12.44 2.26
N GLU A 96 -3.51 11.72 2.96
CA GLU A 96 -3.12 10.56 3.79
C GLU A 96 -2.37 9.51 2.97
N MET A 97 -2.85 9.22 1.75
CA MET A 97 -2.22 8.25 0.86
C MET A 97 -0.85 8.74 0.34
N ARG A 98 -0.71 10.04 0.04
CA ARG A 98 0.57 10.63 -0.37
C ARG A 98 1.57 10.63 0.77
N ASP A 99 1.15 10.97 1.97
CA ASP A 99 2.00 10.98 3.15
C ASP A 99 2.47 9.54 3.48
N GLU A 100 1.61 8.53 3.32
CA GLU A 100 1.99 7.13 3.41
C GLU A 100 3.04 6.72 2.35
N VAL A 101 2.94 7.20 1.10
CA VAL A 101 3.97 6.94 0.07
C VAL A 101 5.29 7.59 0.45
N ALA A 102 5.27 8.82 0.95
CA ALA A 102 6.46 9.54 1.37
C ALA A 102 7.16 8.81 2.52
N GLU A 103 6.39 8.43 3.55
CA GLU A 103 6.90 7.68 4.70
C GLU A 103 7.42 6.31 4.27
N PHE A 104 6.69 5.58 3.42
CA PHE A 104 7.16 4.32 2.86
C PHE A 104 8.51 4.47 2.14
N ARG A 105 8.68 5.49 1.29
CA ARG A 105 9.95 5.75 0.58
C ARG A 105 11.09 6.06 1.53
N TYR A 106 10.82 6.85 2.58
CA TYR A 106 11.77 7.14 3.64
C TYR A 106 12.20 5.86 4.37
N GLN A 107 11.24 5.06 4.82
CA GLN A 107 11.51 3.79 5.49
C GLN A 107 12.24 2.78 4.59
N ARG A 108 11.94 2.73 3.28
CA ARG A 108 12.70 1.90 2.33
C ARG A 108 14.15 2.36 2.19
N ALA A 109 14.42 3.66 2.28
CA ALA A 109 15.78 4.17 2.24
C ALA A 109 16.58 3.75 3.49
N LEU A 110 15.94 3.78 4.66
CA LEU A 110 16.53 3.32 5.92
C LEU A 110 16.73 1.80 5.98
N GLU A 111 15.82 1.02 5.38
CA GLU A 111 15.91 -0.45 5.37
C GLU A 111 17.06 -0.97 4.51
N LYS A 112 17.37 -0.33 3.37
CA LYS A 112 18.39 -0.80 2.43
C LYS A 112 19.74 -1.19 3.09
N PRO A 113 20.36 -0.36 3.93
CA PRO A 113 21.60 -0.74 4.61
C PRO A 113 21.40 -1.91 5.61
N LYS A 114 20.25 -1.98 6.30
CA LYS A 114 19.94 -3.07 7.22
C LYS A 114 19.78 -4.40 6.49
N ARG A 115 19.10 -4.39 5.36
CA ARG A 115 18.96 -5.57 4.50
C ARG A 115 20.32 -6.08 4.02
N LYS A 116 21.25 -5.18 3.71
CA LYS A 116 22.64 -5.54 3.36
C LYS A 116 23.34 -6.19 4.56
N ALA A 117 23.25 -5.58 5.75
CA ALA A 117 23.84 -6.14 6.97
C ALA A 117 23.23 -7.52 7.34
N LEU A 118 21.92 -7.70 7.16
CA LEU A 118 21.26 -9.00 7.32
C LEU A 118 21.76 -10.02 6.31
N HIS A 119 21.99 -9.61 5.05
CA HIS A 119 22.56 -10.49 4.04
C HIS A 119 23.95 -10.98 4.46
N GLU A 120 24.83 -10.07 4.88
CA GLU A 120 26.19 -10.38 5.33
C GLU A 120 26.17 -11.28 6.59
N ALA A 121 25.29 -10.99 7.56
CA ALA A 121 25.11 -11.83 8.74
C ALA A 121 24.72 -13.26 8.35
N ILE A 122 23.76 -13.43 7.44
CA ILE A 122 23.31 -14.74 6.96
C ILE A 122 24.43 -15.51 6.24
N GLU A 123 25.32 -14.83 5.49
CA GLU A 123 26.44 -15.49 4.80
C GLU A 123 27.45 -16.13 5.78
N THR A 124 27.61 -15.53 6.96
CA THR A 124 28.52 -16.01 8.01
C THR A 124 27.85 -16.92 9.05
N TRP A 125 26.55 -17.19 8.89
CA TRP A 125 25.76 -17.88 9.90
C TRP A 125 25.96 -19.41 9.84
N GLN A 126 26.67 -19.96 10.83
CA GLN A 126 26.96 -21.41 10.89
C GLN A 126 25.71 -22.27 11.05
N GLU A 127 24.73 -21.81 11.83
CA GLU A 127 23.45 -22.51 12.11
C GLU A 127 22.36 -22.20 11.06
N ALA A 128 22.77 -21.73 9.88
CA ALA A 128 21.85 -21.30 8.83
C ALA A 128 20.97 -22.46 8.32
N PRO A 129 19.64 -22.23 8.19
CA PRO A 129 18.77 -23.21 7.57
C PRO A 129 19.01 -23.27 6.06
N LYS A 130 18.52 -24.34 5.41
CA LYS A 130 18.51 -24.40 3.94
C LYS A 130 17.79 -23.16 3.36
N HIS A 131 18.37 -22.59 2.31
CA HIS A 131 17.89 -21.37 1.66
C HIS A 131 17.71 -20.17 2.61
N ALA A 132 18.67 -19.99 3.54
CA ALA A 132 18.62 -19.04 4.65
C ALA A 132 18.08 -17.65 4.31
N HIS A 133 18.59 -17.00 3.26
CA HIS A 133 18.10 -15.67 2.85
C HIS A 133 16.58 -15.64 2.63
N SER A 134 16.06 -16.61 1.87
CA SER A 134 14.62 -16.68 1.58
C SER A 134 13.80 -17.08 2.80
N THR A 135 14.34 -17.96 3.63
CA THR A 135 13.69 -18.47 4.85
C THR A 135 13.55 -17.35 5.89
N VAL A 136 14.63 -16.62 6.15
CA VAL A 136 14.63 -15.46 7.05
C VAL A 136 13.73 -14.36 6.50
N THR A 137 13.85 -14.00 5.22
CA THR A 137 12.98 -12.95 4.62
C THR A 137 11.50 -13.27 4.80
N ASN A 138 11.07 -14.52 4.53
CA ASN A 138 9.68 -14.92 4.71
C ASN A 138 9.25 -14.98 6.17
N LEU A 139 10.15 -15.36 7.09
CA LEU A 139 9.91 -15.35 8.52
C LEU A 139 9.61 -13.92 9.00
N LEU A 140 10.47 -12.96 8.65
CA LEU A 140 10.31 -11.56 9.05
C LEU A 140 9.04 -10.96 8.44
N LEU A 141 8.78 -11.19 7.14
CA LEU A 141 7.54 -10.74 6.49
C LEU A 141 6.28 -11.31 7.15
N LYS A 142 6.32 -12.59 7.55
CA LYS A 142 5.20 -13.21 8.26
C LYS A 142 5.05 -12.65 9.67
N GLY A 143 6.15 -12.33 10.35
CA GLY A 143 6.16 -11.67 11.65
C GLY A 143 5.57 -10.25 11.61
N THR A 144 5.74 -9.53 10.50
CA THR A 144 5.21 -8.17 10.36
C THR A 144 3.79 -8.12 9.81
N THR A 145 3.53 -8.84 8.72
CA THR A 145 2.28 -8.73 7.92
C THR A 145 1.32 -9.90 8.14
N GLY A 146 1.74 -10.96 8.82
CA GLY A 146 1.02 -12.24 8.88
C GLY A 146 1.12 -13.08 7.61
N MET A 147 1.74 -12.55 6.54
CA MET A 147 1.82 -13.16 5.22
C MET A 147 3.26 -13.41 4.80
N ASN A 148 3.50 -14.47 4.03
CA ASN A 148 4.78 -14.65 3.34
C ASN A 148 4.85 -13.77 2.07
N LYS A 149 6.02 -13.69 1.43
CA LYS A 149 6.23 -12.88 0.21
C LYS A 149 5.19 -13.15 -0.88
N ARG A 150 4.87 -14.42 -1.16
CA ARG A 150 3.94 -14.79 -2.23
C ARG A 150 2.50 -14.37 -1.90
N GLN A 151 2.08 -14.60 -0.67
CA GLN A 151 0.75 -14.20 -0.18
C GLN A 151 0.60 -12.68 -0.18
N LEU A 152 1.62 -11.96 0.27
CA LEU A 152 1.60 -10.50 0.36
C LEU A 152 1.48 -9.85 -1.03
N VAL A 153 2.28 -10.32 -1.99
CA VAL A 153 2.22 -9.86 -3.39
C VAL A 153 0.86 -10.18 -4.02
N ALA A 154 0.31 -11.38 -3.77
CA ALA A 154 -1.00 -11.75 -4.30
C ALA A 154 -2.15 -10.92 -3.71
N HIS A 155 -2.08 -10.59 -2.41
CA HIS A 155 -3.16 -9.87 -1.73
C HIS A 155 -3.12 -8.36 -1.95
N ARG A 156 -1.93 -7.76 -2.07
CA ARG A 156 -1.78 -6.28 -2.09
C ARG A 156 -1.24 -5.73 -3.40
N GLY A 157 -0.86 -6.60 -4.34
CA GLY A 157 -0.13 -6.19 -5.52
C GLY A 157 1.31 -5.78 -5.21
N GLY A 158 2.11 -5.66 -6.27
CA GLY A 158 3.53 -5.34 -6.19
C GLY A 158 4.38 -6.29 -7.01
N HIS A 159 5.53 -5.82 -7.47
CA HIS A 159 6.47 -6.64 -8.25
C HIS A 159 7.39 -7.46 -7.34
N ASN A 160 7.61 -6.99 -6.10
CA ASN A 160 8.49 -7.61 -5.10
C ASN A 160 7.86 -7.57 -3.70
N GLY A 161 8.17 -8.58 -2.87
CA GLY A 161 7.59 -8.71 -1.51
C GLY A 161 7.97 -7.63 -0.50
N ILE A 162 8.93 -6.76 -0.82
CA ILE A 162 9.37 -5.66 0.05
C ILE A 162 8.72 -4.32 -0.38
N ASP A 163 8.04 -4.30 -1.54
CA ASP A 163 7.30 -3.12 -2.01
C ASP A 163 5.81 -3.18 -1.62
N SER A 164 5.37 -4.33 -1.11
CA SER A 164 4.00 -4.60 -0.68
C SER A 164 3.66 -4.24 0.79
N PRO A 165 4.61 -4.12 1.74
CA PRO A 165 4.30 -3.64 3.09
C PRO A 165 3.89 -2.16 3.13
N THR A 166 3.18 -1.77 4.20
CA THR A 166 2.96 -0.36 4.58
C THR A 166 4.21 0.23 5.24
N SER A 167 4.23 1.54 5.43
CA SER A 167 5.27 2.23 6.19
C SER A 167 5.45 1.63 7.60
N GLN A 168 4.35 1.43 8.32
CA GLN A 168 4.33 0.86 9.67
C GLN A 168 4.83 -0.59 9.70
N GLU A 169 4.42 -1.41 8.75
CA GLU A 169 4.92 -2.78 8.63
C GLU A 169 6.40 -2.82 8.29
N LEU A 170 6.89 -1.85 7.52
CA LEU A 170 8.31 -1.73 7.18
C LEU A 170 9.16 -1.25 8.36
N ILE A 171 8.63 -0.37 9.22
CA ILE A 171 9.27 -0.03 10.51
C ILE A 171 9.41 -1.29 11.37
N ARG A 172 8.33 -2.07 11.50
CA ARG A 172 8.36 -3.33 12.24
C ARG A 172 9.31 -4.34 11.59
N TYR A 173 9.39 -4.36 10.26
CA TYR A 173 10.28 -5.25 9.52
C TYR A 173 11.73 -4.95 9.85
N GLN A 174 12.12 -3.68 9.79
CA GLN A 174 13.46 -3.23 10.16
C GLN A 174 13.82 -3.60 11.61
N ALA A 175 12.88 -3.46 12.56
CA ALA A 175 13.13 -3.86 13.94
C ALA A 175 13.37 -5.37 14.06
N LEU A 176 12.65 -6.20 13.29
CA LEU A 176 12.88 -7.64 13.24
C LEU A 176 14.18 -7.99 12.50
N GLU A 177 14.60 -7.23 11.49
CA GLU A 177 15.91 -7.39 10.87
C GLU A 177 17.03 -7.13 11.87
N ASP A 178 16.97 -6.03 12.63
CA ASP A 178 17.97 -5.69 13.65
C ASP A 178 18.10 -6.81 14.70
N ILE A 179 16.96 -7.35 15.16
CA ILE A 179 16.93 -8.49 16.08
C ILE A 179 17.54 -9.74 15.44
N ALA A 180 17.17 -10.05 14.19
CA ALA A 180 17.68 -11.22 13.48
C ALA A 180 19.20 -11.14 13.28
N ILE A 181 19.73 -9.98 12.88
CA ILE A 181 21.17 -9.71 12.76
C ILE A 181 21.87 -9.99 14.09
N ALA A 182 21.36 -9.40 15.19
CA ALA A 182 21.96 -9.59 16.51
C ALA A 182 21.96 -11.06 16.94
N MET A 183 20.86 -11.78 16.73
CA MET A 183 20.76 -13.20 17.08
C MET A 183 21.68 -14.09 16.23
N ILE A 184 21.78 -13.82 14.92
CA ILE A 184 22.70 -14.52 14.02
C ILE A 184 24.15 -14.33 14.49
N ASN A 185 24.54 -13.09 14.81
CA ASN A 185 25.89 -12.77 15.28
C ASN A 185 26.23 -13.40 16.64
N LEU A 186 25.21 -13.71 17.45
CA LEU A 186 25.35 -14.45 18.71
C LEU A 186 25.33 -15.97 18.53
N GLY A 187 25.31 -16.48 17.29
CA GLY A 187 25.30 -17.91 16.99
C GLY A 187 23.96 -18.60 17.30
N MET A 188 22.86 -17.85 17.41
CA MET A 188 21.53 -18.42 17.68
C MET A 188 21.04 -19.23 16.48
N THR A 189 20.19 -20.23 16.74
CA THR A 189 19.62 -21.07 15.69
C THR A 189 18.43 -20.39 15.01
N TYR A 190 18.03 -20.92 13.85
CA TYR A 190 16.80 -20.46 13.18
C TYR A 190 15.55 -20.57 14.07
N GLN A 191 15.46 -21.61 14.92
CA GLN A 191 14.29 -21.77 15.79
C GLN A 191 14.24 -20.69 16.86
N ASP A 192 15.39 -20.25 17.38
CA ASP A 192 15.45 -19.16 18.36
C ASP A 192 14.95 -17.86 17.74
N ILE A 193 15.43 -17.53 16.53
CA ILE A 193 14.99 -16.34 15.79
C ILE A 193 13.48 -16.42 15.51
N LYS A 194 13.00 -17.58 15.05
CA LYS A 194 11.57 -17.79 14.78
C LYS A 194 10.70 -17.60 16.03
N ASN A 195 11.12 -18.14 17.17
CA ASN A 195 10.42 -17.99 18.44
C ASN A 195 10.39 -16.52 18.89
N MET A 196 11.48 -15.78 18.66
CA MET A 196 11.54 -14.35 18.96
C MET A 196 10.59 -13.55 18.07
N VAL A 197 10.59 -13.79 16.76
CA VAL A 197 9.74 -13.09 15.79
C VAL A 197 8.25 -13.23 16.11
N PHE A 198 7.82 -14.42 16.57
CA PHE A 198 6.43 -14.69 16.92
C PHE A 198 6.13 -14.59 18.42
N ARG A 199 7.06 -14.03 19.21
CA ARG A 199 6.85 -13.88 20.64
C ARG A 199 5.62 -12.99 20.87
N PRO A 200 4.60 -13.46 21.60
CA PRO A 200 3.49 -12.59 21.97
C PRO A 200 4.06 -11.45 22.81
N LEU A 201 3.74 -10.21 22.43
CA LEU A 201 4.03 -9.05 23.27
C LEU A 201 3.41 -9.36 24.63
N LYS A 202 4.22 -9.46 25.68
CA LYS A 202 3.67 -9.46 27.05
C LYS A 202 2.86 -8.18 27.12
N ASN A 203 1.56 -8.30 27.42
CA ASN A 203 0.68 -7.18 27.65
C ASN A 203 1.46 -6.15 28.47
N ALA A 204 1.74 -4.98 27.89
CA ALA A 204 2.21 -3.86 28.68
C ALA A 204 1.22 -3.73 29.85
N PRO A 205 1.67 -3.57 31.11
CA PRO A 205 0.74 -3.33 32.20
C PRO A 205 -0.15 -2.18 31.76
N GLN A 206 -1.45 -2.47 31.67
CA GLN A 206 -2.45 -1.42 31.54
C GLN A 206 -2.26 -0.58 32.80
N GLY A 207 -1.61 0.57 32.61
CA GLY A 207 -1.32 1.50 33.69
C GLY A 207 -2.62 1.82 34.40
N ALA A 208 -2.55 1.70 35.73
CA ALA A 208 -3.58 2.08 36.69
C ALA A 208 -3.94 3.57 36.58
#